data_AF-G5SHS1-F1
#
_entry.id   AF-G5SHS1-F1
#
_cell.length_a   1.000
_cell.length_b   1.000
_cell.length_c   1.000
_cell.angle_alpha   90.00
_cell.angle_beta   90.00
_cell.angle_gamma   90.00
#
_symmetry.space_group_name_H-M   'P 1'
#
loop_
_entity.id
_entity.type
_entity.pdbx_description
1 polymer ?
#
loop_
_entity_poly.entity_id
_entity_poly.type
_entity_poly.pdbx_seq_one_letter_code
_entity_poly.pdbx_strand_id
1 'polypeptide(L)'
;GTGKTTLSTDPKRRLIGDDEHGWDDDGVFNFEGGCYAKTIKLSKEAEPEIYHAIRRDALLENVTVREDGTVDFDDGSKTENTRVSYPIYHIDNIVKPVSKAGHATKVIFLTADAFGVLPPVSRLTANQTQYHFLSGFTAKLAGTERGVTEPTPTFSACFGAAFLTLHPTQYAEVLVKRMQAAGAQAYLVNTGWNGTGKRISIKDTRAIIDAILNGSLDNAETFRLPLFDLAIPTELPGVDTHILDPRNTYASPEQWQEKATALAKLFIENFEKYTDTPAGEALVSAGPKL
;
A
#
# COMPACT_ATOMS: atom_id res chain seq x y z
N GLY A 1 4.86 -1.19 -6.91
CA GLY A 1 3.89 -2.16 -7.47
C GLY A 1 2.52 -2.11 -6.81
N THR A 2 2.47 -1.97 -5.48
CA THR A 2 1.24 -1.90 -4.67
C THR A 2 0.64 -0.49 -4.57
N GLY A 3 1.08 0.45 -5.40
CA GLY A 3 0.49 1.80 -5.49
C GLY A 3 1.24 2.93 -4.80
N LYS A 4 2.32 2.69 -4.03
CA LYS A 4 3.06 3.77 -3.32
C LYS A 4 3.38 4.98 -4.22
N THR A 5 4.14 4.76 -5.30
CA THR A 5 4.53 5.82 -6.26
C THR A 5 3.30 6.49 -6.91
N THR A 6 2.31 5.71 -7.34
CA THR A 6 1.10 6.23 -8.01
C THR A 6 0.20 7.08 -7.09
N LEU A 7 0.15 6.73 -5.80
CA LEU A 7 -0.70 7.40 -4.81
C LEU A 7 0.03 8.55 -4.10
N SER A 8 1.37 8.55 -4.08
CA SER A 8 2.16 9.67 -3.55
C SER A 8 2.25 10.84 -4.54
N THR A 9 2.11 10.59 -5.84
CA THR A 9 2.04 11.61 -6.90
C THR A 9 0.63 12.17 -7.09
N ASP A 10 0.00 12.60 -5.99
CA ASP A 10 -1.31 13.26 -6.02
C ASP A 10 -1.17 14.75 -6.35
N PRO A 11 -1.84 15.30 -7.39
CA PRO A 11 -1.79 16.73 -7.73
C PRO A 11 -2.27 17.66 -6.59
N LYS A 12 -3.05 17.17 -5.62
CA LYS A 12 -3.51 17.94 -4.45
C LYS A 12 -2.46 17.99 -3.32
N ARG A 13 -1.34 17.30 -3.46
CA ARG A 13 -0.33 17.09 -2.42
C ARG A 13 1.07 17.34 -2.95
N ARG A 14 1.96 17.85 -2.09
CA ARG A 14 3.38 17.98 -2.42
C ARG A 14 4.10 16.67 -2.08
N LEU A 15 4.77 16.10 -3.07
CA LEU A 15 5.56 14.87 -2.90
C LEU A 15 6.82 15.15 -2.07
N ILE A 16 7.09 14.29 -1.09
CA ILE A 16 8.33 14.26 -0.30
C ILE A 16 9.32 13.25 -0.91
N GLY A 17 8.83 12.05 -1.22
CA GLY A 17 9.56 10.95 -1.87
C GLY A 17 8.61 9.79 -2.14
N ASP A 18 9.02 8.79 -2.92
CA ASP A 18 8.14 7.69 -3.33
C ASP A 18 8.41 6.33 -2.67
N ASP A 19 9.63 6.08 -2.15
CA ASP A 19 9.97 4.75 -1.60
C ASP A 19 10.56 4.80 -0.17
N GLU A 20 11.65 5.53 0.08
CA GLU A 20 12.41 5.43 1.33
C GLU A 20 12.39 6.69 2.21
N HIS A 21 11.90 6.55 3.45
CA HIS A 21 11.81 7.66 4.40
C HIS A 21 12.29 7.31 5.81
N GLY A 22 12.87 8.31 6.47
CA GLY A 22 13.10 8.31 7.91
C GLY A 22 12.03 9.10 8.66
N TRP A 23 11.89 8.83 9.96
CA TRP A 23 11.05 9.62 10.88
C TRP A 23 11.79 9.90 12.18
N ASP A 24 12.27 11.13 12.33
CA ASP A 24 13.00 11.60 13.51
C ASP A 24 12.13 12.52 14.40
N ASP A 25 12.79 13.29 15.27
CA ASP A 25 12.14 14.21 16.20
C ASP A 25 11.57 15.46 15.49
N ASP A 26 12.04 15.78 14.28
CA ASP A 26 11.58 16.93 13.49
C ASP A 26 10.44 16.55 12.51
N GLY A 27 10.44 15.32 12.00
CA GLY A 27 9.39 14.82 11.11
C GLY A 27 9.84 13.74 10.13
N VAL A 28 9.15 13.68 8.99
CA VAL A 28 9.40 12.69 7.93
C VAL A 28 10.33 13.29 6.88
N PHE A 29 11.37 12.56 6.49
CA PHE A 29 12.35 13.00 5.49
C PHE A 29 12.70 11.88 4.52
N ASN A 30 12.90 12.24 3.25
CA ASN A 30 13.29 11.33 2.18
C ASN A 30 14.78 10.98 2.28
N PHE A 31 15.15 9.74 1.99
CA PHE A 31 16.55 9.35 1.82
C PHE A 31 17.07 9.63 0.41
N GLU A 32 16.16 9.73 -0.57
CA GLU A 32 16.48 9.72 -1.99
C GLU A 32 16.50 11.12 -2.62
N GLY A 33 17.16 11.23 -3.78
CA GLY A 33 17.15 12.43 -4.65
C GLY A 33 16.31 12.26 -5.93
N GLY A 34 15.61 11.13 -6.07
CA GLY A 34 14.88 10.73 -7.27
C GLY A 34 13.69 9.85 -6.93
N CYS A 35 13.05 9.33 -7.98
CA CYS A 35 12.05 8.28 -7.87
C CYS A 35 12.37 7.15 -8.84
N TYR A 36 11.99 5.92 -8.47
CA TYR A 36 12.20 4.73 -9.30
C TYR A 36 10.86 4.07 -9.66
N ALA A 37 10.11 4.73 -10.53
CA ALA A 37 8.73 4.36 -10.85
C ALA A 37 8.64 3.12 -11.76
N LYS A 38 7.61 2.30 -11.53
CA LYS A 38 7.23 1.19 -12.43
C LYS A 38 6.42 1.75 -13.60
N THR A 39 6.68 1.26 -14.82
CA THR A 39 6.13 1.84 -16.06
C THR A 39 5.20 0.91 -16.84
N ILE A 40 5.01 -0.34 -16.40
CA ILE A 40 4.09 -1.26 -17.09
C ILE A 40 2.66 -0.69 -17.03
N LYS A 41 1.98 -0.64 -18.17
CA LYS A 41 0.64 -0.04 -18.33
C LYS A 41 0.57 1.46 -17.98
N LEU A 42 1.71 2.16 -17.95
CA LEU A 42 1.73 3.60 -17.70
C LEU A 42 0.99 4.34 -18.83
N SER A 43 0.07 5.21 -18.43
CA SER A 43 -0.66 6.09 -19.35
C SER A 43 -0.63 7.53 -18.83
N LYS A 44 -0.63 8.47 -19.77
CA LYS A 44 -0.63 9.90 -19.44
C LYS A 44 -1.93 10.31 -18.75
N GLU A 45 -3.03 9.63 -19.05
CA GLU A 45 -4.36 9.89 -18.53
C GLU A 45 -4.49 9.47 -17.07
N ALA A 46 -3.93 8.32 -16.70
CA ALA A 46 -4.02 7.80 -15.33
C ALA A 46 -2.95 8.41 -14.39
N GLU A 47 -1.74 8.62 -14.89
CA GLU A 47 -0.57 9.03 -14.10
C GLU A 47 0.21 10.16 -14.80
N PRO A 48 -0.41 11.34 -15.01
CA PRO A 48 0.18 12.42 -15.81
C PRO A 48 1.52 12.92 -15.24
N GLU A 49 1.65 13.04 -13.92
CA GLU A 49 2.88 13.53 -13.28
C GLU A 49 4.07 12.60 -13.55
N ILE A 50 3.86 11.28 -13.39
CA ILE A 50 4.90 10.26 -13.65
C ILE A 50 5.23 10.24 -15.15
N TYR A 51 4.21 10.27 -16.01
CA TYR A 51 4.41 10.27 -17.46
C TYR A 51 5.24 11.49 -17.91
N HIS A 52 4.93 12.68 -17.40
CA HIS A 52 5.65 13.92 -17.71
C HIS A 52 7.06 13.99 -17.10
N ALA A 53 7.35 13.21 -16.06
CA ALA A 53 8.68 13.06 -15.52
C ALA A 53 9.64 12.32 -16.48
N ILE A 54 9.11 11.57 -17.45
CA ILE A 54 9.89 10.85 -18.46
C ILE A 54 10.28 11.82 -19.57
N ARG A 55 11.47 12.41 -19.42
CA ARG A 55 12.10 13.33 -20.39
C ARG A 55 13.61 13.20 -20.30
N ARG A 56 14.36 14.01 -21.06
CA ARG A 56 15.84 14.05 -20.97
C ARG A 56 16.26 14.12 -19.49
N ASP A 57 17.27 13.34 -19.13
CA ASP A 57 17.80 13.14 -17.78
C ASP A 57 17.01 12.12 -16.91
N ALA A 58 15.93 11.53 -17.45
CA ALA A 58 15.37 10.27 -16.95
C ALA A 58 16.05 9.05 -17.62
N LEU A 59 16.04 7.90 -16.95
CA LEU A 59 16.58 6.64 -17.46
C LEU A 59 15.49 5.57 -17.47
N LEU A 60 15.05 5.20 -18.67
CA LEU A 60 14.13 4.08 -18.89
C LEU A 60 14.90 2.75 -18.77
N GLU A 61 14.27 1.76 -18.14
CA GLU A 61 14.84 0.43 -17.93
C GLU A 61 13.85 -0.65 -18.40
N ASN A 62 14.33 -1.53 -19.28
CA ASN A 62 13.60 -2.71 -19.79
C ASN A 62 12.28 -2.45 -20.53
N VAL A 63 11.94 -1.20 -20.84
CA VAL A 63 10.80 -0.88 -21.72
C VAL A 63 11.03 -1.37 -23.16
N THR A 64 9.95 -1.56 -23.90
CA THR A 64 10.01 -1.79 -25.34
C THR A 64 9.98 -0.45 -26.06
N VAL A 65 10.96 -0.24 -26.94
CA VAL A 65 11.08 0.95 -27.79
C VAL A 65 10.85 0.49 -29.22
N ARG A 66 9.89 1.11 -29.90
CA ARG A 66 9.56 0.83 -31.30
C ARG A 66 10.62 1.44 -32.24
N GLU A 67 10.56 1.07 -33.52
CA GLU A 67 11.51 1.55 -34.53
C GLU A 67 11.53 3.08 -34.67
N ASP A 68 10.39 3.74 -34.43
CA ASP A 68 10.24 5.20 -34.48
C ASP A 68 10.69 5.91 -33.18
N GLY A 69 11.19 5.16 -32.20
CA GLY A 69 11.62 5.67 -30.89
C GLY A 69 10.48 5.86 -29.88
N THR A 70 9.22 5.59 -30.24
CA THR A 70 8.11 5.62 -29.28
C THR A 70 8.21 4.43 -28.32
N VAL A 71 7.81 4.65 -27.06
CA VAL A 71 7.84 3.62 -26.03
C VAL A 71 6.49 2.90 -25.97
N ASP A 72 6.54 1.58 -25.92
CA ASP A 72 5.38 0.73 -25.64
C ASP A 72 5.37 0.37 -24.14
N PHE A 73 4.62 1.13 -23.35
CA PHE A 73 4.44 0.85 -21.92
C PHE A 73 3.51 -0.34 -21.66
N ASP A 74 2.80 -0.82 -22.68
CA ASP A 74 1.93 -1.98 -22.57
C ASP A 74 2.66 -3.31 -22.74
N ASP A 75 3.87 -3.29 -23.30
CA ASP A 75 4.65 -4.50 -23.56
C ASP A 75 5.43 -4.96 -22.32
N GLY A 76 4.96 -6.06 -21.73
CA GLY A 76 5.62 -6.77 -20.62
C GLY A 76 6.46 -7.98 -21.06
N SER A 77 6.69 -8.18 -22.36
CA SER A 77 7.34 -9.40 -22.89
C SER A 77 8.76 -9.64 -22.35
N LYS A 78 9.52 -8.56 -22.09
CA LYS A 78 10.81 -8.65 -21.38
C LYS A 78 10.60 -8.89 -19.89
N THR A 79 9.72 -8.10 -19.27
CA THR A 79 9.36 -8.18 -17.86
C THR A 79 8.15 -7.29 -17.57
N GLU A 80 7.30 -7.73 -16.65
CA GLU A 80 6.23 -6.90 -16.08
C GLU A 80 6.78 -5.81 -15.14
N ASN A 81 8.08 -5.81 -14.79
CA ASN A 81 8.72 -4.82 -13.93
C ASN A 81 9.58 -3.83 -14.72
N THR A 82 9.04 -3.31 -15.83
CA THR A 82 9.64 -2.17 -16.52
C THR A 82 9.67 -0.94 -15.61
N ARG A 83 10.72 -0.14 -15.72
CA ARG A 83 11.01 0.95 -14.78
C ARG A 83 11.49 2.21 -15.48
N VAL A 84 11.43 3.31 -14.74
CA VAL A 84 12.12 4.56 -15.06
C VAL A 84 12.68 5.16 -13.78
N SER A 85 13.92 5.63 -13.81
CA SER A 85 14.44 6.52 -12.78
C SER A 85 14.49 7.95 -13.28
N TYR A 86 14.15 8.90 -12.41
CA TYR A 86 14.26 10.32 -12.69
C TYR A 86 14.58 11.09 -11.40
N PRO A 87 15.33 12.20 -11.46
CA PRO A 87 15.56 13.03 -10.29
C PRO A 87 14.23 13.67 -9.85
N ILE A 88 14.06 13.87 -8.55
CA ILE A 88 12.74 14.20 -7.96
C ILE A 88 12.17 15.53 -8.50
N TYR A 89 13.05 16.45 -8.92
CA TYR A 89 12.65 17.71 -9.55
C TYR A 89 12.03 17.54 -10.94
N HIS A 90 11.95 16.32 -11.47
CA HIS A 90 11.16 16.03 -12.65
C HIS A 90 9.65 16.12 -12.40
N ILE A 91 9.23 15.96 -11.14
CA ILE A 91 7.88 16.24 -10.67
C ILE A 91 7.82 17.70 -10.21
N ASP A 92 6.81 18.45 -10.68
CA ASP A 92 6.69 19.87 -10.36
C ASP A 92 6.22 20.10 -8.91
N ASN A 93 5.22 19.34 -8.47
CA ASN A 93 4.56 19.50 -7.18
C ASN A 93 5.28 18.73 -6.05
N ILE A 94 6.50 19.17 -5.73
CA ILE A 94 7.34 18.54 -4.70
C ILE A 94 7.66 19.51 -3.56
N VAL A 95 8.09 18.96 -2.42
CA VAL A 95 8.67 19.76 -1.34
C VAL A 95 10.10 20.20 -1.71
N LYS A 96 10.43 21.48 -1.48
CA LYS A 96 11.73 22.10 -1.75
C LYS A 96 12.06 23.11 -0.63
N PRO A 97 13.34 23.44 -0.36
CA PRO A 97 14.56 22.97 -1.05
C PRO A 97 15.05 21.59 -0.60
N VAL A 98 14.53 21.07 0.52
CA VAL A 98 14.88 19.76 1.07
C VAL A 98 13.62 18.92 1.16
N SER A 99 13.70 17.66 0.73
CA SER A 99 12.60 16.69 0.74
C SER A 99 12.26 16.19 2.15
N LYS A 100 11.69 17.06 2.98
CA LYS A 100 11.22 16.73 4.33
C LYS A 100 10.02 17.58 4.76
N ALA A 101 9.22 17.07 5.69
CA ALA A 101 8.08 17.78 6.28
C ALA A 101 7.95 17.44 7.77
N GLY A 102 6.92 17.98 8.43
CA GLY A 102 6.61 17.65 9.82
C GLY A 102 6.11 16.22 10.01
N HIS A 103 5.66 15.92 11.23
CA HIS A 103 5.18 14.59 11.61
C HIS A 103 4.00 14.11 10.75
N ALA A 104 4.00 12.82 10.40
CA ALA A 104 2.88 12.20 9.72
C ALA A 104 1.68 12.07 10.67
N THR A 105 0.51 12.49 10.21
CA THR A 105 -0.78 12.34 10.92
C THR A 105 -1.62 11.19 10.38
N LYS A 106 -1.27 10.67 9.19
CA LYS A 106 -1.92 9.55 8.50
C LYS A 106 -0.88 8.53 8.11
N VAL A 107 -1.07 7.28 8.51
CA VAL A 107 -0.22 6.15 8.14
C VAL A 107 -1.06 5.16 7.34
N ILE A 108 -0.67 4.84 6.12
CA ILE A 108 -1.47 4.02 5.21
C ILE A 108 -0.66 2.79 4.83
N PHE A 109 -1.18 1.62 5.20
CA PHE A 109 -0.63 0.34 4.78
C PHE A 109 -1.30 -0.11 3.50
N LEU A 110 -0.53 -0.20 2.43
CA LEU A 110 -1.01 -0.70 1.13
C LEU A 110 -0.81 -2.21 1.06
N THR A 111 -1.90 -2.95 0.99
CA THR A 111 -1.90 -4.39 0.75
C THR A 111 -2.44 -4.66 -0.64
N ALA A 112 -1.76 -5.49 -1.42
CA ALA A 112 -2.28 -6.00 -2.68
C ALA A 112 -2.84 -7.40 -2.46
N ASP A 113 -4.04 -7.48 -1.88
CA ASP A 113 -4.66 -8.76 -1.54
C ASP A 113 -5.13 -9.50 -2.80
N ALA A 114 -4.45 -10.60 -3.13
CA ALA A 114 -4.82 -11.46 -4.26
C ALA A 114 -5.98 -12.41 -3.94
N PHE A 115 -6.36 -12.61 -2.67
CA PHE A 115 -7.50 -13.46 -2.29
C PHE A 115 -8.85 -12.76 -2.50
N GLY A 116 -8.87 -11.42 -2.48
CA GLY A 116 -10.09 -10.61 -2.58
C GLY A 116 -10.89 -10.52 -1.29
N VAL A 117 -10.24 -10.76 -0.15
CA VAL A 117 -10.87 -10.87 1.18
C VAL A 117 -10.89 -9.54 1.91
N LEU A 118 -9.80 -8.78 1.84
CA LEU A 118 -9.64 -7.54 2.59
C LEU A 118 -10.48 -6.41 1.97
N PRO A 119 -11.09 -5.55 2.81
CA PRO A 119 -11.91 -4.44 2.34
C PRO A 119 -11.05 -3.41 1.60
N PRO A 120 -11.64 -2.56 0.72
CA PRO A 120 -10.92 -1.48 0.08
C PRO A 120 -10.22 -0.54 1.08
N VAL A 121 -10.84 -0.31 2.24
CA VAL A 121 -10.25 0.48 3.32
C VAL A 121 -10.76 0.05 4.69
N SER A 122 -9.85 0.06 5.67
CA SER A 122 -10.16 -0.11 7.09
C SER A 122 -9.45 0.92 7.94
N ARG A 123 -10.14 1.43 8.97
CA ARG A 123 -9.50 2.20 10.05
C ARG A 123 -8.96 1.23 11.10
N LEU A 124 -7.66 1.28 11.38
CA LEU A 124 -7.00 0.36 12.30
C LEU A 124 -7.01 0.89 13.73
N THR A 125 -7.16 -0.01 14.71
CA THR A 125 -6.79 0.29 16.09
C THR A 125 -5.27 0.33 16.26
N ALA A 126 -4.78 0.84 17.39
CA ALA A 126 -3.34 0.86 17.69
C ALA A 126 -2.71 -0.55 17.67
N ASN A 127 -3.40 -1.56 18.23
CA ASN A 127 -2.89 -2.93 18.23
C ASN A 127 -2.98 -3.56 16.83
N GLN A 128 -4.06 -3.32 16.08
CA GLN A 128 -4.16 -3.76 14.68
C GLN A 128 -3.08 -3.12 13.80
N THR A 129 -2.69 -1.87 14.09
CA THR A 129 -1.59 -1.19 13.38
C THR A 129 -0.29 -1.97 13.53
N GLN A 130 0.07 -2.34 14.75
CA GLN A 130 1.26 -3.16 15.02
C GLN A 130 1.16 -4.54 14.39
N TYR A 131 0.01 -5.22 14.59
CA TYR A 131 -0.24 -6.55 14.04
C TYR A 131 -0.05 -6.57 12.52
N HIS A 132 -0.77 -5.69 11.79
CA HIS A 132 -0.69 -5.65 10.33
C HIS A 132 0.66 -5.14 9.81
N PHE A 133 1.36 -4.27 10.55
CA PHE A 133 2.71 -3.83 10.19
C PHE A 133 3.73 -4.98 10.30
N LEU A 134 3.67 -5.76 11.37
CA LEU A 134 4.52 -6.94 11.55
C LEU A 134 4.17 -8.07 10.58
N SER A 135 2.87 -8.31 10.34
CA SER A 135 2.43 -9.27 9.33
C SER A 135 2.90 -8.86 7.94
N GLY A 136 2.73 -7.59 7.56
CA GLY A 136 3.13 -7.06 6.26
C GLY A 136 2.51 -7.83 5.09
N PHE A 137 1.24 -8.24 5.24
CA PHE A 137 0.54 -9.03 4.24
C PHE A 137 0.31 -8.20 2.97
N THR A 138 0.77 -8.72 1.84
CA THR A 138 0.60 -8.13 0.51
C THR A 138 0.84 -9.19 -0.56
N ALA A 139 1.00 -8.81 -1.83
CA ALA A 139 1.44 -9.71 -2.88
C ALA A 139 2.79 -9.27 -3.48
N LYS A 140 3.65 -10.25 -3.77
CA LYS A 140 4.75 -10.07 -4.71
C LYS A 140 4.16 -10.00 -6.11
N LEU A 141 4.33 -8.88 -6.79
CA LEU A 141 3.82 -8.67 -8.14
C LEU A 141 4.81 -9.21 -9.18
N ALA A 142 4.31 -9.59 -10.35
CA ALA A 142 5.13 -10.11 -11.43
C ALA A 142 6.36 -9.22 -11.72
N GLY A 143 7.53 -9.87 -11.79
CA GLY A 143 8.82 -9.25 -12.11
C GLY A 143 9.51 -8.47 -11.00
N THR A 144 8.95 -8.35 -9.79
CA THR A 144 9.63 -7.64 -8.69
C THR A 144 10.81 -8.42 -8.11
N GLU A 145 10.76 -9.76 -8.19
CA GLU A 145 11.86 -10.66 -7.86
C GLU A 145 12.02 -11.69 -9.00
N ARG A 146 13.25 -12.15 -9.25
CA ARG A 146 13.49 -13.16 -10.29
C ARG A 146 12.70 -14.44 -9.97
N GLY A 147 11.87 -14.89 -10.91
CA GLY A 147 11.04 -16.10 -10.77
C GLY A 147 9.59 -15.85 -10.38
N VAL A 148 9.18 -14.61 -10.06
CA VAL A 148 7.78 -14.27 -9.78
C VAL A 148 7.07 -13.87 -11.07
N THR A 149 6.17 -14.73 -11.56
CA THR A 149 5.40 -14.52 -12.81
C THR A 149 3.93 -14.16 -12.56
N GLU A 150 3.36 -14.53 -11.41
CA GLU A 150 1.99 -14.24 -11.02
C GLU A 150 1.95 -13.62 -9.62
N PRO A 151 0.92 -12.81 -9.28
CA PRO A 151 0.76 -12.25 -7.94
C PRO A 151 0.79 -13.35 -6.88
N THR A 152 1.85 -13.39 -6.09
CA THR A 152 2.03 -14.41 -5.04
C THR A 152 1.81 -13.76 -3.68
N PRO A 153 0.81 -14.21 -2.90
CA PRO A 153 0.61 -13.71 -1.54
C PRO A 153 1.88 -13.86 -0.70
N THR A 154 2.18 -12.86 0.11
CA THR A 154 3.38 -12.85 0.95
C THR A 154 3.15 -12.09 2.24
N PHE A 155 3.85 -12.50 3.29
CA PHE A 155 3.96 -11.78 4.55
C PHE A 155 5.36 -11.17 4.62
N SER A 156 5.47 -9.93 4.16
CA SER A 156 6.71 -9.17 4.12
C SER A 156 6.72 -8.19 5.29
N ALA A 157 7.23 -8.63 6.44
CA ALA A 157 7.32 -7.83 7.66
C ALA A 157 7.71 -6.36 7.39
N CYS A 158 7.03 -5.43 8.06
CA CYS A 158 7.19 -3.98 7.88
C CYS A 158 6.92 -3.49 6.44
N PHE A 159 6.23 -4.30 5.62
CA PHE A 159 6.04 -4.11 4.18
C PHE A 159 7.36 -4.05 3.37
N GLY A 160 8.45 -4.58 3.92
CA GLY A 160 9.80 -4.41 3.38
C GLY A 160 10.83 -5.43 3.88
N ALA A 161 10.41 -6.67 4.18
CA ALA A 161 11.24 -7.69 4.81
C ALA A 161 12.61 -7.92 4.12
N ALA A 162 12.65 -7.79 2.79
CA ALA A 162 13.87 -7.97 1.99
C ALA A 162 14.99 -6.96 2.32
N PHE A 163 14.65 -5.84 2.98
CA PHE A 163 15.58 -4.75 3.28
C PHE A 163 15.85 -4.59 4.78
N LEU A 164 15.22 -5.42 5.63
CA LEU A 164 15.37 -5.30 7.07
C LEU A 164 16.71 -5.86 7.52
N THR A 165 17.48 -5.04 8.23
CA THR A 165 18.76 -5.42 8.85
C THR A 165 18.66 -5.66 10.35
N LEU A 166 17.47 -5.45 10.93
CA LEU A 166 17.15 -5.63 12.34
C LEU A 166 15.90 -6.50 12.48
N HIS A 167 15.60 -6.91 13.71
CA HIS A 167 14.37 -7.65 13.97
C HIS A 167 13.12 -6.78 13.70
N PRO A 168 12.05 -7.28 13.04
CA PRO A 168 10.86 -6.51 12.69
C PRO A 168 10.21 -5.74 13.86
N THR A 169 10.27 -6.30 15.07
CA THR A 169 9.71 -5.65 16.27
C THR A 169 10.38 -4.32 16.60
N GLN A 170 11.66 -4.14 16.28
CA GLN A 170 12.36 -2.87 16.50
C GLN A 170 11.81 -1.76 15.59
N TYR A 171 11.50 -2.09 14.33
CA TYR A 171 10.85 -1.14 13.42
C TYR A 171 9.43 -0.80 13.87
N ALA A 172 8.68 -1.81 14.32
CA ALA A 172 7.32 -1.62 14.83
C ALA A 172 7.29 -0.72 16.07
N GLU A 173 8.19 -0.93 17.03
CA GLU A 173 8.29 -0.13 18.25
C GLU A 173 8.56 1.34 17.93
N VAL A 174 9.52 1.63 17.05
CA VAL A 174 9.85 3.02 16.66
C VAL A 174 8.69 3.66 15.91
N LEU A 175 8.05 2.96 14.97
CA LEU A 175 6.88 3.47 14.25
C LEU A 175 5.74 3.82 15.22
N VAL A 176 5.42 2.93 16.15
CA VAL A 176 4.36 3.15 17.15
C VAL A 176 4.67 4.37 18.02
N LYS A 177 5.90 4.49 18.51
CA LYS A 177 6.34 5.64 19.30
C LYS A 177 6.12 6.96 18.55
N ARG A 178 6.49 7.00 17.26
CA ARG A 178 6.32 8.19 16.41
C ARG A 178 4.84 8.50 16.15
N MET A 179 4.04 7.49 15.84
CA MET A 179 2.61 7.64 15.63
C MET A 179 1.89 8.14 16.88
N GLN A 180 2.20 7.59 18.04
CA GLN A 180 1.62 8.01 19.32
C GLN A 180 1.95 9.47 19.64
N ALA A 181 3.22 9.87 19.48
CA ALA A 181 3.64 11.25 19.71
C ALA A 181 2.94 12.26 18.78
N ALA A 182 2.64 11.85 17.54
CA ALA A 182 1.98 12.70 16.55
C ALA A 182 0.44 12.61 16.57
N GLY A 183 -0.15 11.69 17.35
CA GLY A 183 -1.58 11.38 17.27
C GLY A 183 -2.01 10.84 15.90
N ALA A 184 -1.13 10.09 15.23
CA ALA A 184 -1.36 9.60 13.87
C ALA A 184 -2.37 8.45 13.83
N GLN A 185 -3.22 8.44 12.82
CA GLN A 185 -4.18 7.36 12.56
C GLN A 185 -3.69 6.45 11.44
N ALA A 186 -3.79 5.14 11.65
CA ALA A 186 -3.45 4.13 10.64
C ALA A 186 -4.67 3.59 9.88
N TYR A 187 -4.45 3.28 8.61
CA TYR A 187 -5.44 2.66 7.72
C TYR A 187 -4.80 1.50 6.96
N LEU A 188 -5.60 0.49 6.68
CA LEU A 188 -5.25 -0.58 5.75
C LEU A 188 -6.05 -0.38 4.47
N VAL A 189 -5.36 -0.25 3.33
CA VAL A 189 -5.99 -0.01 2.03
C VAL A 189 -5.65 -1.16 1.09
N ASN A 190 -6.69 -1.85 0.61
CA ASN A 190 -6.53 -2.89 -0.40
C ASN A 190 -6.40 -2.26 -1.79
N THR A 191 -5.23 -2.43 -2.40
CA THR A 191 -4.87 -2.01 -3.77
C THR A 191 -4.76 -3.19 -4.73
N GLY A 192 -5.12 -4.37 -4.24
CA GLY A 192 -5.15 -5.65 -4.93
C GLY A 192 -6.53 -5.91 -5.52
N TRP A 193 -7.06 -7.10 -5.29
CA TRP A 193 -8.25 -7.63 -5.94
C TRP A 193 -9.45 -7.65 -4.99
N ASN A 194 -10.64 -7.84 -5.57
CA ASN A 194 -11.89 -8.10 -4.86
C ASN A 194 -12.49 -9.46 -5.27
N GLY A 195 -13.69 -9.79 -4.79
CA GLY A 195 -14.38 -11.06 -5.06
C GLY A 195 -14.65 -11.36 -6.54
N THR A 196 -14.64 -10.36 -7.42
CA THR A 196 -14.82 -10.53 -8.86
C THR A 196 -13.56 -11.04 -9.56
N GLY A 197 -12.42 -11.11 -8.86
CA GLY A 197 -11.12 -11.40 -9.46
C GLY A 197 -10.53 -10.24 -10.27
N LYS A 198 -11.14 -9.05 -10.19
CA LYS A 198 -10.60 -7.81 -10.77
C LYS A 198 -9.85 -7.00 -9.71
N ARG A 199 -8.82 -6.29 -10.15
CA ARG A 199 -8.10 -5.33 -9.32
C ARG A 199 -9.01 -4.15 -9.00
N ILE A 200 -8.97 -3.66 -7.77
CA ILE A 200 -9.67 -2.44 -7.34
C ILE A 200 -9.19 -1.29 -8.22
N SER A 201 -10.13 -0.48 -8.71
CA SER A 201 -9.79 0.57 -9.67
C SER A 201 -8.93 1.65 -9.02
N ILE A 202 -7.96 2.19 -9.76
CA ILE A 202 -7.12 3.29 -9.25
C ILE A 202 -7.95 4.53 -8.92
N LYS A 203 -9.09 4.72 -9.60
CA LYS A 203 -10.05 5.79 -9.32
C LYS A 203 -10.65 5.65 -7.92
N ASP A 204 -11.13 4.46 -7.58
CA ASP A 204 -11.71 4.19 -6.25
C ASP A 204 -10.62 4.29 -5.18
N THR A 205 -9.42 3.75 -5.43
CA THR A 205 -8.30 3.88 -4.49
C THR A 205 -7.93 5.34 -4.26
N ARG A 206 -7.86 6.19 -5.29
CA ARG A 206 -7.59 7.62 -5.12
C ARG A 206 -8.69 8.33 -4.31
N ALA A 207 -9.97 8.00 -4.53
CA ALA A 207 -11.07 8.55 -3.73
C ALA A 207 -11.00 8.09 -2.26
N ILE A 208 -10.59 6.85 -1.99
CA ILE A 208 -10.31 6.35 -0.62
C ILE A 208 -9.17 7.16 0.02
N ILE A 209 -8.07 7.37 -0.70
CA ILE A 209 -6.93 8.16 -0.20
C ILE A 209 -7.38 9.59 0.09
N ASP A 210 -8.18 10.20 -0.77
CA ASP A 210 -8.74 11.54 -0.53
C ASP A 210 -9.55 11.61 0.76
N ALA A 211 -10.42 10.63 1.01
CA ALA A 211 -11.23 10.54 2.22
C ALA A 211 -10.41 10.28 3.50
N ILE A 212 -9.28 9.57 3.38
CA ILE A 212 -8.33 9.43 4.49
C ILE A 212 -7.67 10.78 4.78
N LEU A 213 -7.18 11.45 3.73
CA LEU A 213 -6.36 12.65 3.87
C LEU A 213 -7.17 13.89 4.24
N ASN A 214 -8.45 13.97 3.83
CA ASN A 214 -9.35 15.08 4.21
C ASN A 214 -10.05 14.86 5.57
N GLY A 215 -9.84 13.70 6.20
CA GLY A 215 -10.39 13.36 7.52
C GLY A 215 -11.83 12.87 7.54
N SER A 216 -12.50 12.73 6.39
CA SER A 216 -13.90 12.24 6.34
C SER A 216 -14.04 10.83 6.91
N LEU A 217 -12.99 10.01 6.83
CA LEU A 217 -12.98 8.66 7.38
C LEU A 217 -12.75 8.60 8.90
N ASP A 218 -12.28 9.69 9.52
CA ASP A 218 -11.91 9.69 10.94
C ASP A 218 -13.11 9.53 11.85
N ASN A 219 -14.25 10.10 11.44
CA ASN A 219 -15.50 10.11 12.20
C ASN A 219 -16.66 9.42 11.45
N ALA A 220 -16.38 8.77 10.32
CA ALA A 220 -17.38 8.00 9.60
C ALA A 220 -17.93 6.88 10.47
N GLU A 221 -19.22 6.58 10.32
CA GLU A 221 -19.82 5.38 10.90
C GLU A 221 -19.16 4.15 10.28
N THR A 222 -18.90 3.14 11.12
CA THR A 222 -18.22 1.93 10.68
C THR A 222 -18.92 0.68 11.17
N PHE A 223 -18.88 -0.38 10.38
CA PHE A 223 -19.21 -1.73 10.81
C PHE A 223 -17.93 -2.59 10.90
N ARG A 224 -18.00 -3.72 11.61
CA ARG A 224 -16.87 -4.65 11.78
C ARG A 224 -16.95 -5.80 10.80
N LEU A 225 -15.86 -6.04 10.07
CA LEU A 225 -15.72 -7.23 9.22
C LEU A 225 -15.51 -8.48 10.09
N PRO A 226 -16.30 -9.55 9.92
CA PRO A 226 -16.10 -10.80 10.64
C PRO A 226 -14.70 -11.39 10.41
N LEU A 227 -14.25 -12.22 11.35
CA LEU A 227 -12.91 -12.83 11.43
C LEU A 227 -11.78 -11.82 11.67
N PHE A 228 -11.68 -10.74 10.90
CA PHE A 228 -10.57 -9.78 10.95
C PHE A 228 -10.78 -8.62 11.93
N ASP A 229 -12.03 -8.39 12.36
CA ASP A 229 -12.43 -7.27 13.24
C ASP A 229 -12.02 -5.89 12.71
N LEU A 230 -11.99 -5.73 11.39
CA LEU A 230 -11.61 -4.48 10.74
C LEU A 230 -12.79 -3.52 10.69
N ALA A 231 -12.57 -2.26 11.07
CA ALA A 231 -13.59 -1.21 10.98
C ALA A 231 -13.65 -0.64 9.56
N ILE A 232 -14.76 -0.88 8.87
CA ILE A 232 -15.02 -0.47 7.49
C ILE A 232 -16.06 0.66 7.51
N PRO A 233 -15.87 1.76 6.76
CA PRO A 233 -16.89 2.80 6.64
C PRO A 233 -18.19 2.26 6.03
N THR A 234 -19.33 2.72 6.54
CA THR A 234 -20.64 2.39 5.96
C THR A 234 -20.85 3.02 4.59
N GLU A 235 -20.27 4.20 4.35
CA GLU A 235 -20.27 4.92 3.09
C GLU A 235 -19.01 5.79 2.95
N LEU A 236 -18.61 6.11 1.71
CA LEU A 236 -17.45 6.95 1.45
C LEU A 236 -17.68 7.82 0.19
N PRO A 237 -17.58 9.16 0.28
CA PRO A 237 -17.81 10.04 -0.87
C PRO A 237 -16.90 9.71 -2.05
N GLY A 238 -17.50 9.54 -3.24
CA GLY A 238 -16.75 9.28 -4.48
C GLY A 238 -16.36 7.81 -4.68
N VAL A 239 -16.79 6.90 -3.81
CA VAL A 239 -16.58 5.45 -3.92
C VAL A 239 -17.93 4.73 -3.95
N ASP A 240 -18.05 3.68 -4.76
CA ASP A 240 -19.23 2.82 -4.75
C ASP A 240 -19.37 2.15 -3.39
N THR A 241 -20.48 2.42 -2.69
CA THR A 241 -20.74 1.84 -1.36
C THR A 241 -20.77 0.31 -1.40
N HIS A 242 -21.16 -0.27 -2.54
CA HIS A 242 -21.21 -1.72 -2.70
C HIS A 242 -19.83 -2.37 -2.49
N ILE A 243 -18.73 -1.73 -2.91
CA ILE A 243 -17.40 -2.34 -2.82
C ILE A 243 -16.77 -2.27 -1.42
N LEU A 244 -17.28 -1.39 -0.54
CA LEU A 244 -16.69 -1.17 0.80
C LEU A 244 -16.74 -2.43 1.66
N ASP A 245 -17.83 -3.18 1.57
CA ASP A 245 -17.89 -4.54 2.11
C ASP A 245 -17.35 -5.54 1.07
N PRO A 246 -16.21 -6.21 1.33
CA PRO A 246 -15.60 -7.11 0.36
C PRO A 246 -16.53 -8.27 -0.01
N ARG A 247 -17.44 -8.67 0.88
CA ARG A 247 -18.41 -9.76 0.68
C ARG A 247 -19.35 -9.50 -0.49
N ASN A 248 -19.70 -8.25 -0.72
CA ASN A 248 -20.64 -7.83 -1.76
C ASN A 248 -20.13 -8.11 -3.18
N THR A 249 -18.81 -8.18 -3.35
CA THR A 249 -18.18 -8.41 -4.66
C THR A 249 -18.08 -9.89 -5.05
N TYR A 250 -18.56 -10.78 -4.19
CA TYR A 250 -18.67 -12.22 -4.48
C TYR A 250 -20.07 -12.57 -4.98
N ALA A 251 -20.17 -13.63 -5.79
CA ALA A 251 -21.46 -14.17 -6.20
C ALA A 251 -22.26 -14.76 -5.03
N SER A 252 -21.58 -15.21 -3.97
CA SER A 252 -22.20 -15.67 -2.72
C SER A 252 -21.29 -15.34 -1.52
N PRO A 253 -21.84 -14.89 -0.38
CA PRO A 253 -21.06 -14.59 0.83
C PRO A 253 -20.26 -15.77 1.37
N GLU A 254 -20.70 -17.00 1.13
CA GLU A 254 -20.01 -18.23 1.54
C GLU A 254 -18.65 -18.37 0.86
N GLN A 255 -18.50 -17.91 -0.39
CA GLN A 255 -17.22 -17.90 -1.09
C GLN A 255 -16.22 -16.93 -0.44
N TRP A 256 -16.70 -15.78 0.04
CA TRP A 256 -15.87 -14.88 0.84
C TRP A 256 -15.48 -15.57 2.16
N GLN A 257 -16.41 -16.23 2.84
CA GLN A 257 -16.14 -16.89 4.12
C GLN A 257 -15.06 -17.98 4.00
N GLU A 258 -15.08 -18.79 2.95
CA GLU A 258 -14.06 -19.81 2.68
C GLU A 258 -12.67 -19.17 2.52
N LYS A 259 -12.55 -18.18 1.64
CA LYS A 259 -11.28 -17.48 1.39
C LYS A 259 -10.81 -16.68 2.60
N ALA A 260 -11.73 -16.06 3.33
CA ALA A 260 -11.48 -15.31 4.55
C ALA A 260 -10.94 -16.22 5.65
N THR A 261 -11.50 -17.41 5.80
CA THR A 261 -11.03 -18.43 6.76
C THR A 261 -9.64 -18.92 6.38
N ALA A 262 -9.37 -19.18 5.10
CA ALA A 262 -8.05 -19.57 4.62
C ALA A 262 -7.00 -18.47 4.88
N LEU A 263 -7.33 -17.22 4.55
CA LEU A 263 -6.43 -16.09 4.79
C LEU A 263 -6.19 -15.85 6.29
N ALA A 264 -7.22 -15.94 7.12
CA ALA A 264 -7.11 -15.80 8.57
C ALA A 264 -6.14 -16.84 9.16
N LYS A 265 -6.20 -18.10 8.72
CA LYS A 265 -5.22 -19.14 9.12
C LYS A 265 -3.79 -18.72 8.77
N LEU A 266 -3.55 -18.27 7.54
CA LEU A 266 -2.24 -17.82 7.11
C LEU A 266 -1.70 -16.65 7.95
N PHE A 267 -2.58 -15.72 8.33
CA PHE A 267 -2.22 -14.63 9.24
C PHE A 267 -1.81 -15.14 10.62
N ILE A 268 -2.60 -16.04 11.20
CA ILE A 268 -2.35 -16.63 12.53
C ILE A 268 -1.02 -17.41 12.50
N GLU A 269 -0.86 -18.34 11.57
CA GLU A 269 0.36 -19.15 11.39
C GLU A 269 1.60 -18.28 11.17
N ASN A 270 1.51 -17.26 10.31
CA ASN A 270 2.62 -16.34 10.09
C ASN A 270 2.97 -15.53 11.35
N PHE A 271 2.00 -15.21 12.21
CA PHE A 271 2.23 -14.34 13.36
C PHE A 271 2.87 -15.06 14.55
N GLU A 272 2.80 -16.39 14.62
CA GLU A 272 3.42 -17.20 15.68
C GLU A 272 4.92 -16.90 15.88
N LYS A 273 5.65 -16.57 14.82
CA LYS A 273 7.07 -16.21 14.92
C LYS A 273 7.35 -14.90 15.67
N TYR A 274 6.32 -14.12 15.99
CA TYR A 274 6.44 -12.88 16.77
C TYR A 274 5.96 -13.03 18.21
N THR A 275 5.40 -14.19 18.60
CA THR A 275 4.82 -14.41 19.93
C THR A 275 5.84 -14.88 20.97
N ASP A 276 7.12 -14.86 20.63
CA ASP A 276 8.25 -15.17 21.52
C ASP A 276 8.49 -14.09 22.59
N THR A 277 7.80 -12.95 22.50
CA THR A 277 7.83 -11.86 23.49
C THR A 277 6.44 -11.56 24.03
N PRO A 278 6.31 -11.06 25.28
CA PRO A 278 5.03 -10.65 25.84
C PRO A 278 4.31 -9.58 24.99
N ALA A 279 5.08 -8.70 24.34
CA ALA A 279 4.54 -7.67 23.46
C ALA A 279 3.89 -8.29 22.21
N GLY A 280 4.57 -9.24 21.57
CA GLY A 280 4.02 -9.92 20.40
C GLY A 280 2.85 -10.85 20.72
N GLU A 281 2.92 -11.59 21.84
CA GLU A 281 1.81 -12.42 22.32
C GLU A 281 0.54 -11.58 22.55
N ALA A 282 0.66 -10.39 23.15
CA ALA A 282 -0.47 -9.49 23.36
C ALA A 282 -1.14 -9.03 22.05
N LEU A 283 -0.40 -8.97 20.94
CA LEU A 283 -0.91 -8.55 19.63
C LEU A 283 -1.72 -9.64 18.91
N VAL A 284 -1.63 -10.92 19.31
CA VAL A 284 -2.44 -12.01 18.72
C VAL A 284 -3.94 -11.67 18.79
N SER A 285 -4.36 -11.02 19.88
CA SER A 285 -5.75 -10.60 20.10
C SER A 285 -6.27 -9.56 19.09
N ALA A 286 -5.37 -8.87 18.38
CA ALA A 286 -5.66 -7.87 17.35
C ALA A 286 -5.61 -8.44 15.92
N GLY A 287 -5.21 -9.70 15.77
CA GLY A 287 -5.27 -10.43 14.52
C GLY A 287 -6.62 -11.09 14.23
N PRO A 288 -6.71 -11.82 13.12
CA PRO A 288 -7.90 -12.57 12.77
C PRO A 288 -8.23 -13.67 13.80
N LYS A 289 -9.52 -13.94 13.99
CA LYS A 289 -10.06 -14.97 14.89
C LYS A 289 -11.01 -15.89 14.12
N LEU A 290 -10.80 -17.19 14.25
CA LEU A 290 -11.59 -18.26 13.63
C LEU A 290 -12.66 -18.78 14.59
#